data_AF-A0A935I3V5-F1
#
_entry.id   AF-A0A935I3V5-F1
#
_cell.length_a   1.000
_cell.length_b   1.000
_cell.length_c   1.000
_cell.angle_alpha   90.00
_cell.angle_beta   90.00
_cell.angle_gamma   90.00
#
_symmetry.space_group_name_H-M   'P 1'
#
loop_
_entity.id
_entity.type
_entity.pdbx_description
1 polymer ?
#
loop_
_entity_poly.entity_id
_entity_poly.type
_entity_poly.pdbx_seq_one_letter_code
_entity_poly.pdbx_strand_id
1 'polypeptide(L)'
;MHLSDGTGTQNLTLFFDEIQNLSKEGGNAVTASEGILNLNGRYIYAKGGMSMDLRADADILVDEIISKTKGININNNPSSGNKKVIIDANIIEGSNGNDGVIRSATGSNYVVRNAKIKNTATSSPSIGIYIETGTNTLDQAIELENLNLVTGVEQ
;
A
#
# COMPACT_ATOMS: atom_id res chain seq x y z
N MET A 1 -2.78 8.83 -9.73
CA MET A 1 -2.67 10.02 -8.85
C MET A 1 -1.25 10.13 -8.35
N HIS A 2 -0.69 11.34 -8.34
CA HIS A 2 0.70 11.58 -7.92
C HIS A 2 0.76 12.79 -6.98
N LEU A 3 1.36 12.62 -5.81
CA LEU A 3 1.67 13.69 -4.86
C LEU A 3 3.21 13.75 -4.71
N SER A 4 3.83 14.78 -5.30
CA SER A 4 5.29 15.00 -5.36
C SER A 4 5.69 16.47 -5.41
N ASP A 5 7.00 16.72 -5.24
CA ASP A 5 7.73 17.95 -5.60
C ASP A 5 7.31 19.22 -4.85
N GLY A 6 6.99 19.08 -3.56
CA GLY A 6 6.51 20.16 -2.72
C GLY A 6 7.54 20.70 -1.75
N THR A 7 7.86 22.00 -1.83
CA THR A 7 8.58 22.67 -0.75
C THR A 7 7.60 23.05 0.39
N GLY A 8 7.30 22.11 1.30
CA GLY A 8 6.46 22.31 2.49
C GLY A 8 5.55 21.11 2.84
N THR A 9 4.87 21.14 3.99
CA THR A 9 3.89 20.10 4.37
C THR A 9 2.60 20.28 3.55
N GLN A 10 2.54 19.64 2.40
CA GLN A 10 1.32 19.57 1.60
C GLN A 10 0.35 18.59 2.23
N ASN A 11 -0.91 18.97 2.36
CA ASN A 11 -1.98 18.07 2.78
C ASN A 11 -3.01 17.99 1.65
N LEU A 12 -3.15 16.80 1.06
CA LEU A 12 -4.13 16.50 0.04
C LEU A 12 -5.20 15.60 0.62
N THR A 13 -6.44 16.08 0.62
CA THR A 13 -7.62 15.25 0.93
C THR A 13 -8.46 15.09 -0.32
N LEU A 14 -8.74 13.84 -0.72
CA LEU A 14 -9.55 13.54 -1.89
C LEU A 14 -10.68 12.57 -1.53
N PHE A 15 -11.89 12.95 -1.95
CA PHE A 15 -13.06 12.09 -1.97
C PHE A 15 -13.31 11.60 -3.39
N PHE A 16 -13.44 10.28 -3.59
CA PHE A 16 -13.56 9.71 -4.93
C PHE A 16 -14.41 8.45 -4.93
N ASP A 17 -15.01 8.15 -6.07
CA ASP A 17 -15.57 6.82 -6.30
C ASP A 17 -14.44 5.85 -6.69
N GLU A 18 -13.62 6.23 -7.65
CA GLU A 18 -12.57 5.35 -8.17
C GLU A 18 -11.29 6.09 -8.58
N ILE A 19 -10.14 5.49 -8.26
CA ILE A 19 -8.82 5.83 -8.82
C ILE A 19 -8.30 4.62 -9.60
N GLN A 20 -8.10 4.77 -10.91
CA GLN A 20 -7.55 3.72 -11.75
C GLN A 20 -6.24 4.11 -12.43
N ASN A 21 -5.29 3.17 -12.45
CA ASN A 21 -4.32 3.07 -13.53
C ASN A 21 -4.87 2.13 -14.61
N LEU A 22 -5.15 2.69 -15.80
CA LEU A 22 -5.59 1.94 -16.98
C LEU A 22 -4.44 1.56 -17.94
N SER A 23 -3.22 1.99 -17.66
CA SER A 23 -2.04 1.72 -18.50
C SER A 23 -1.68 0.24 -18.48
N LYS A 24 -1.42 -0.33 -19.67
CA LYS A 24 -0.89 -1.69 -19.80
C LYS A 24 0.64 -1.74 -19.66
N GLU A 25 1.32 -0.60 -19.80
CA GLU A 25 2.78 -0.50 -19.82
C GLU A 25 3.37 -0.25 -18.43
N GLY A 26 2.52 -0.14 -17.40
CA GLY A 26 2.91 0.04 -16.01
C GLY A 26 2.47 1.38 -15.40
N GLY A 27 3.08 1.73 -14.27
CA GLY A 27 2.72 2.88 -13.45
C GLY A 27 1.84 2.50 -12.26
N ASN A 28 1.87 3.28 -11.19
CA ASN A 28 1.06 3.01 -10.01
C ASN A 28 -0.30 3.69 -10.12
N ALA A 29 -1.34 3.19 -9.44
CA ALA A 29 -2.60 3.91 -9.35
C ALA A 29 -2.46 5.15 -8.44
N VAL A 30 -1.79 4.98 -7.30
CA VAL A 30 -1.43 6.08 -6.39
C VAL A 30 0.07 6.06 -6.12
N THR A 31 0.69 7.22 -6.15
CA THR A 31 2.05 7.44 -5.63
C THR A 31 2.02 8.66 -4.72
N ALA A 32 2.53 8.50 -3.49
CA ALA A 32 2.76 9.58 -2.54
C ALA A 32 4.22 9.57 -2.10
N SER A 33 5.02 10.51 -2.61
CA SER A 33 6.44 10.61 -2.25
C SER A 33 6.69 11.59 -1.12
N GLU A 34 5.84 12.61 -0.99
CA GLU A 34 5.94 13.69 0.00
C GLU A 34 4.55 14.12 0.51
N GLY A 35 4.52 14.95 1.57
CA GLY A 35 3.29 15.50 2.13
C GLY A 35 2.48 14.52 2.98
N ILE A 36 1.19 14.81 3.10
CA ILE A 36 0.17 14.02 3.79
C ILE A 36 -0.95 13.73 2.79
N LEU A 37 -1.21 12.46 2.53
CA LEU A 37 -2.25 11.99 1.62
C LEU A 37 -3.44 11.42 2.39
N ASN A 38 -4.61 12.04 2.28
CA ASN A 38 -5.87 11.55 2.83
C ASN A 38 -6.78 11.11 1.68
N LEU A 39 -7.05 9.82 1.56
CA LEU A 39 -7.92 9.24 0.54
C LEU A 39 -9.16 8.64 1.19
N ASN A 40 -10.33 9.11 0.78
CA ASN A 40 -11.61 8.56 1.20
C ASN A 40 -12.43 8.20 -0.05
N GLY A 41 -12.71 6.91 -0.26
CA GLY A 41 -13.42 6.52 -1.47
C GLY A 41 -13.84 5.07 -1.50
N ARG A 42 -14.28 4.61 -2.67
CA ARG A 42 -14.69 3.20 -2.82
C ARG A 42 -13.54 2.33 -3.31
N TYR A 43 -12.86 2.73 -4.39
CA TYR A 43 -12.01 1.78 -5.11
C TYR A 43 -10.69 2.36 -5.64
N ILE A 44 -9.58 1.66 -5.38
CA ILE A 44 -8.26 1.93 -5.98
C ILE A 44 -7.85 0.72 -6.80
N TYR A 45 -7.62 0.92 -8.10
CA TYR A 45 -7.32 -0.15 -9.04
C TYR A 45 -6.05 0.09 -9.86
N ALA A 46 -5.18 -0.91 -9.90
CA ALA A 46 -4.02 -0.95 -10.79
C ALA A 46 -4.06 -2.16 -11.72
N LYS A 47 -4.19 -1.90 -13.03
CA LYS A 47 -4.06 -2.95 -14.05
C LYS A 47 -2.62 -3.43 -14.22
N GLY A 48 -1.67 -2.49 -14.18
CA GLY A 48 -0.24 -2.73 -14.13
C GLY A 48 0.39 -1.91 -13.00
N GLY A 49 1.62 -2.25 -12.61
CA GLY A 49 2.32 -1.58 -11.50
C GLY A 49 1.71 -1.87 -10.13
N MET A 50 1.94 -0.94 -9.18
CA MET A 50 1.44 -1.03 -7.80
C MET A 50 0.07 -0.36 -7.67
N SER A 51 -0.79 -0.91 -6.82
CA SER A 51 -2.00 -0.18 -6.40
C SER A 51 -1.61 1.13 -5.72
N MET A 52 -0.62 1.09 -4.83
CA MET A 52 -0.10 2.27 -4.15
C MET A 52 1.41 2.16 -3.90
N ASP A 53 2.14 3.27 -4.07
CA ASP A 53 3.52 3.47 -3.60
C ASP A 53 3.56 4.62 -2.58
N LEU A 54 3.67 4.28 -1.30
CA LEU A 54 3.49 5.18 -0.17
C LEU A 54 4.84 5.41 0.53
N ARG A 55 5.42 6.60 0.34
CA ARG A 55 6.68 7.06 0.96
C ARG A 55 6.49 8.29 1.86
N ALA A 56 5.23 8.68 2.05
CA ALA A 56 4.77 9.84 2.79
C ALA A 56 3.74 9.43 3.85
N ASP A 57 3.27 10.39 4.64
CA ASP A 57 2.12 10.20 5.52
C ASP A 57 0.88 9.90 4.68
N ALA A 58 0.09 8.92 5.12
CA ALA A 58 -1.15 8.61 4.43
C ALA A 58 -2.24 8.11 5.39
N ASP A 59 -3.47 8.55 5.17
CA ASP A 59 -4.68 7.98 5.75
C ASP A 59 -5.60 7.56 4.60
N ILE A 60 -5.74 6.24 4.43
CA ILE A 60 -6.44 5.63 3.31
C ILE A 60 -7.66 4.89 3.88
N LEU A 61 -8.84 5.43 3.61
CA LEU A 61 -10.13 4.82 3.94
C LEU A 61 -10.88 4.49 2.65
N VAL A 62 -10.83 3.23 2.24
CA VAL A 62 -11.46 2.79 0.99
C VAL A 62 -12.12 1.43 1.12
N ASP A 63 -13.12 1.10 0.30
CA ASP A 63 -13.68 -0.25 0.35
C ASP A 63 -12.68 -1.29 -0.19
N GLU A 64 -12.06 -0.99 -1.34
CA GLU A 64 -11.29 -1.96 -2.10
C GLU A 64 -9.98 -1.39 -2.67
N ILE A 65 -8.89 -2.14 -2.53
CA ILE A 65 -7.60 -1.87 -3.16
C ILE A 65 -7.19 -3.10 -3.96
N ILE A 66 -7.14 -2.99 -5.29
CA ILE A 66 -6.90 -4.14 -6.17
C ILE A 66 -5.77 -3.83 -7.14
N SER A 67 -4.82 -4.76 -7.24
CA SER A 67 -3.82 -4.77 -8.30
C SER A 67 -3.68 -6.13 -8.96
N LYS A 68 -3.50 -6.13 -10.29
CA LYS A 68 -3.28 -7.37 -11.05
C LYS A 68 -1.82 -7.81 -11.09
N THR A 69 -0.87 -6.93 -10.77
CA THR A 69 0.57 -7.25 -10.88
C THR A 69 1.34 -7.12 -9.58
N LYS A 70 1.24 -5.97 -8.91
CA LYS A 70 1.99 -5.65 -7.70
C LYS A 70 1.06 -5.03 -6.69
N GLY A 71 1.09 -5.46 -5.43
CA GLY A 71 0.18 -4.92 -4.44
C GLY A 71 0.52 -3.49 -3.99
N ILE A 72 0.66 -3.28 -2.69
CA ILE A 72 0.98 -2.01 -2.05
C ILE A 72 2.47 -2.01 -1.70
N ASN A 73 3.15 -0.89 -1.92
CA ASN A 73 4.48 -0.64 -1.39
C ASN A 73 4.43 0.42 -0.30
N ILE A 74 4.83 0.05 0.90
CA ILE A 74 5.00 0.94 2.04
C ILE A 74 6.49 1.11 2.26
N ASN A 75 6.95 2.33 2.01
CA ASN A 75 8.33 2.75 2.20
C ASN A 75 8.35 4.17 2.78
N ASN A 76 7.49 4.41 3.77
CA ASN A 76 7.40 5.68 4.50
C ASN A 76 8.49 5.78 5.58
N ASN A 77 9.70 5.32 5.25
CA ASN A 77 10.85 5.34 6.13
C ASN A 77 11.22 6.81 6.44
N PRO A 78 11.04 7.28 7.68
CA PRO A 78 11.34 8.65 8.03
C PRO A 78 12.85 8.84 8.18
N SER A 79 13.48 9.57 7.26
CA SER A 79 14.79 10.20 7.51
C SER A 79 14.68 11.41 8.47
N SER A 80 13.46 11.93 8.63
CA SER A 80 13.06 12.95 9.62
C SER A 80 11.53 12.95 9.77
N GLY A 81 11.02 13.30 10.96
CA GLY A 81 9.59 13.34 11.28
C GLY A 81 8.96 11.97 11.61
N ASN A 82 7.73 11.97 12.13
CA ASN A 82 6.97 10.76 12.40
C ASN A 82 6.03 10.46 11.23
N LYS A 83 6.55 9.84 10.17
CA LYS A 83 5.69 9.38 9.07
C LYS A 83 4.86 8.18 9.52
N LYS A 84 3.55 8.19 9.31
CA LYS A 84 2.64 7.04 9.54
C LYS A 84 1.71 6.86 8.35
N VAL A 85 1.59 5.61 7.91
CA VAL A 85 0.58 5.20 6.92
C VAL A 85 -0.53 4.45 7.65
N ILE A 86 -1.78 4.80 7.40
CA ILE A 86 -2.96 4.08 7.88
C ILE A 86 -3.73 3.62 6.65
N ILE A 87 -4.02 2.33 6.60
CA ILE A 87 -4.83 1.73 5.55
C ILE A 87 -5.99 0.99 6.21
N ASP A 88 -7.19 1.54 6.04
CA ASP A 88 -8.45 0.97 6.46
C ASP A 88 -9.23 0.59 5.20
N ALA A 89 -9.32 -0.71 4.94
CA ALA A 89 -10.00 -1.21 3.76
C ALA A 89 -10.71 -2.52 4.01
N ASN A 90 -11.76 -2.81 3.24
CA ASN A 90 -12.47 -4.10 3.35
C ASN A 90 -11.72 -5.21 2.62
N ILE A 91 -11.16 -4.92 1.43
CA ILE A 91 -10.45 -5.90 0.59
C ILE A 91 -9.15 -5.29 0.05
N ILE A 92 -8.07 -6.05 0.13
CA ILE A 92 -6.80 -5.76 -0.53
C ILE A 92 -6.40 -6.98 -1.38
N GLU A 93 -6.38 -6.84 -2.70
CA GLU A 93 -5.99 -7.90 -3.64
C GLU A 93 -4.72 -7.52 -4.41
N GLY A 94 -3.77 -8.43 -4.49
CA GLY A 94 -2.52 -8.23 -5.24
C GLY A 94 -1.81 -9.52 -5.58
N SER A 95 -0.73 -9.41 -6.36
CA SER A 95 0.18 -10.52 -6.69
C SER A 95 1.59 -10.23 -6.13
N ASN A 96 2.49 -11.22 -6.18
CA ASN A 96 3.86 -11.14 -5.66
C ASN A 96 4.82 -10.26 -6.48
N GLY A 97 4.34 -9.44 -7.42
CA GLY A 97 5.23 -8.60 -8.23
C GLY A 97 5.98 -7.52 -7.44
N ASN A 98 5.77 -7.45 -6.13
CA ASN A 98 6.49 -6.61 -5.17
C ASN A 98 6.71 -7.37 -3.85
N ASP A 99 7.18 -8.62 -3.91
CA ASP A 99 7.48 -9.49 -2.77
C ASP A 99 6.28 -9.92 -1.90
N GLY A 100 5.09 -9.34 -2.13
CA GLY A 100 3.82 -9.71 -1.51
C GLY A 100 2.68 -8.79 -1.95
N VAL A 101 1.48 -8.98 -1.39
CA VAL A 101 0.33 -8.07 -1.58
C VAL A 101 0.58 -6.74 -0.87
N ILE A 102 1.24 -6.76 0.28
CA ILE A 102 1.77 -5.56 0.93
C ILE A 102 3.25 -5.78 1.18
N ARG A 103 4.09 -4.91 0.62
CA ARG A 103 5.51 -4.86 0.88
C ARG A 103 5.80 -3.74 1.87
N SER A 104 6.44 -4.09 2.97
CA SER A 104 6.93 -3.15 3.97
C SER A 104 8.45 -3.07 3.88
N ALA A 105 8.99 -1.91 3.55
CA ALA A 105 10.42 -1.66 3.56
C ALA A 105 10.98 -1.53 4.98
N THR A 106 12.31 -1.62 5.12
CA THR A 106 13.04 -1.28 6.35
C THR A 106 12.68 0.14 6.82
N GLY A 107 12.36 0.30 8.10
CA GLY A 107 11.98 1.58 8.73
C GLY A 107 10.54 2.04 8.50
N SER A 108 9.67 1.21 7.90
CA SER A 108 8.26 1.58 7.68
C SER A 108 7.46 1.65 8.98
N ASN A 109 6.54 2.61 9.06
CA ASN A 109 5.63 2.81 10.18
C ASN A 109 4.17 2.87 9.70
N TYR A 110 3.38 1.84 9.96
CA TYR A 110 2.03 1.77 9.42
C TYR A 110 1.05 0.91 10.22
N VAL A 111 -0.23 1.18 9.97
CA VAL A 111 -1.38 0.37 10.40
C VAL A 111 -2.09 -0.15 9.15
N VAL A 112 -2.38 -1.46 9.10
CA VAL A 112 -3.38 -2.01 8.17
C VAL A 112 -4.49 -2.63 8.98
N ARG A 113 -5.74 -2.27 8.68
CA ARG A 113 -6.89 -2.75 9.44
C ARG A 113 -8.12 -3.07 8.61
N ASN A 114 -8.98 -3.92 9.19
CA ASN A 114 -10.30 -4.33 8.68
C ASN A 114 -10.32 -5.04 7.32
N ALA A 115 -9.15 -5.47 6.83
CA ALA A 115 -9.01 -5.96 5.47
C ALA A 115 -8.95 -7.48 5.37
N LYS A 116 -9.63 -8.01 4.34
CA LYS A 116 -9.27 -9.29 3.73
C LYS A 116 -8.16 -9.07 2.70
N ILE A 117 -6.96 -9.54 3.01
CA ILE A 117 -5.78 -9.45 2.14
C ILE A 117 -5.63 -10.76 1.37
N LYS A 118 -5.77 -10.70 0.04
CA LYS A 118 -5.75 -11.87 -0.84
C LYS A 118 -4.60 -11.78 -1.83
N ASN A 119 -3.74 -12.79 -1.82
CA ASN A 119 -2.75 -12.96 -2.87
C ASN A 119 -3.35 -13.74 -4.05
N THR A 120 -3.21 -13.21 -5.26
CA THR A 120 -3.72 -13.82 -6.50
C THR A 120 -2.64 -14.48 -7.35
N ALA A 121 -1.41 -14.55 -6.85
CA ALA A 121 -0.35 -15.24 -7.57
C ALA A 121 -0.68 -16.72 -7.68
N THR A 122 -0.51 -17.25 -8.89
CA THR A 122 -0.71 -18.67 -9.18
C THR A 122 0.57 -19.49 -8.97
N SER A 123 1.64 -18.86 -8.47
CA SER A 123 2.96 -19.48 -8.26
C SER A 123 3.44 -19.24 -6.83
N SER A 124 4.17 -20.22 -6.28
CA SER A 124 4.84 -20.09 -4.98
C SER A 124 6.03 -19.12 -5.05
N PRO A 125 6.32 -18.35 -3.97
CA PRO A 125 5.59 -18.27 -2.70
C PRO A 125 4.32 -17.42 -2.84
N SER A 126 3.25 -17.66 -2.08
CA SER A 126 2.08 -16.77 -2.04
C SER A 126 2.13 -15.89 -0.78
N ILE A 127 2.63 -14.66 -0.90
CA ILE A 127 2.92 -13.81 0.26
C ILE A 127 1.85 -12.72 0.43
N GLY A 128 1.12 -12.75 1.55
CA GLY A 128 0.15 -11.70 1.88
C GLY A 128 0.87 -10.40 2.24
N ILE A 129 1.65 -10.42 3.32
CA ILE A 129 2.44 -9.28 3.79
C ILE A 129 3.91 -9.70 3.84
N TYR A 130 4.77 -8.96 3.15
CA TYR A 130 6.21 -9.08 3.21
C TYR A 130 6.78 -7.94 4.04
N ILE A 131 7.54 -8.27 5.08
CA ILE A 131 8.24 -7.29 5.92
C ILE A 131 9.73 -7.48 5.70
N GLU A 132 10.37 -6.49 5.08
CA GLU A 132 11.81 -6.47 4.86
C GLU A 132 12.53 -6.35 6.20
N THR A 133 13.52 -7.22 6.40
CA THR A 133 14.32 -7.29 7.62
C THR A 133 15.17 -6.02 7.76
N GLY A 134 14.98 -5.28 8.85
CA GLY A 134 15.80 -4.11 9.14
C GLY A 134 17.22 -4.47 9.62
N THR A 135 18.21 -3.65 9.28
CA THR A 135 19.56 -3.72 9.85
C THR A 135 19.67 -2.99 11.18
N ASN A 136 18.75 -2.05 11.47
CA ASN A 136 18.67 -1.28 12.70
C ASN A 136 17.23 -1.40 13.25
N THR A 137 17.08 -1.89 14.48
CA THR A 137 15.80 -2.33 15.08
C THR A 137 14.89 -1.21 15.59
N LEU A 138 15.22 0.07 15.38
CA LEU A 138 14.60 1.16 16.15
C LEU A 138 13.50 1.95 15.42
N ASP A 139 13.25 1.73 14.12
CA ASP A 139 12.37 2.63 13.34
C ASP A 139 11.20 1.92 12.62
N GLN A 140 11.06 0.59 12.70
CA GLN A 140 9.87 -0.10 12.19
C GLN A 140 8.78 -0.19 13.25
N ALA A 141 7.59 0.30 12.94
CA ALA A 141 6.41 0.18 13.78
C ALA A 141 5.23 -0.32 12.93
N ILE A 142 4.86 -1.58 13.10
CA ILE A 142 3.88 -2.25 12.26
C ILE A 142 2.73 -2.73 13.14
N GLU A 143 1.53 -2.27 12.82
CA GLU A 143 0.29 -2.63 13.51
C GLU A 143 -0.69 -3.25 12.51
N LEU A 144 -1.20 -4.43 12.85
CA LEU A 144 -2.09 -5.22 12.01
C LEU A 144 -3.35 -5.55 12.83
N GLU A 145 -4.49 -5.04 12.40
CA GLU A 145 -5.73 -5.11 13.19
C GLU A 145 -6.86 -5.75 12.38
N ASN A 146 -7.56 -6.74 12.93
CA ASN A 146 -8.76 -7.32 12.29
C ASN A 146 -8.53 -7.71 10.81
N LEU A 147 -7.47 -8.48 10.56
CA LEU A 147 -7.09 -8.90 9.20
C LEU A 147 -7.44 -10.36 8.94
N ASN A 148 -7.86 -10.65 7.71
CA ASN A 148 -7.95 -12.02 7.18
C ASN A 148 -6.96 -12.18 6.02
N LEU A 149 -5.94 -13.01 6.21
CA LEU A 149 -4.91 -13.29 5.20
C LEU A 149 -5.25 -14.55 4.41
N VAL A 150 -5.47 -14.41 3.10
CA VAL A 150 -5.68 -15.52 2.17
C VAL A 150 -4.44 -15.71 1.32
N THR A 151 -3.67 -16.73 1.67
CA THR A 151 -2.43 -17.13 0.98
C THR A 151 -2.47 -18.60 0.57
N GLY A 152 -1.66 -18.94 -0.43
CA GLY A 152 -1.61 -20.28 -1.04
C GLY A 152 -2.51 -20.37 -2.26
N VAL A 153 -2.37 -21.49 -2.97
CA VAL A 153 -3.34 -21.93 -3.98
C VAL A 153 -4.17 -23.05 -3.35
N GLU A 154 -5.50 -22.98 -3.46
CA GLU A 154 -6.34 -24.15 -3.17
C GLU A 154 -5.86 -25.29 -4.07
N GLN A 155 -5.39 -26.39 -3.47
CA GLN A 155 -4.98 -27.61 -4.18
C GLN A 155 -6.18 -28.54 -4.35
#